data_AF-A0A4Q5QCA6-F1
#
_entry.id   AF-A0A4Q5QCA6-F1
#
_cell.length_a   1.000
_cell.length_b   1.000
_cell.length_c   1.000
_cell.angle_alpha   90.00
_cell.angle_beta   90.00
_cell.angle_gamma   90.00
#
_symmetry.space_group_name_H-M   'P 1'
#
loop_
_entity.id
_entity.type
_entity.pdbx_description
1 polymer ?
#
loop_
_entity_poly.entity_id
_entity_poly.type
_entity_poly.pdbx_seq_one_letter_code
_entity_poly.pdbx_strand_id
1 'polypeptide(L)'
;MRSIVAFYEIGREFGRAEEGGWYYDSGRFVRAIGFYLTDDAAMTAVRRANRLLDRLQRHRRTVDSVLYNGGRYRAFSFTGLPPERFPERRPHYE
;
A
#
# COMPACT_ATOMS: atom_id res chain seq x y z
N MET A 1 -2.42 -20.39 -5.12
CA MET A 1 -2.36 -20.19 -3.66
C MET A 1 -3.59 -19.38 -3.26
N ARG A 2 -4.11 -19.51 -2.02
CA ARG A 2 -5.25 -18.67 -1.59
C ARG A 2 -4.72 -17.29 -1.19
N SER A 3 -5.29 -16.25 -1.79
CA SER A 3 -4.80 -14.89 -1.66
C SER A 3 -5.91 -13.95 -1.20
N ILE A 4 -5.59 -13.09 -0.24
CA ILE A 4 -6.48 -12.03 0.24
C ILE A 4 -6.08 -10.74 -0.45
N VAL A 5 -7.03 -10.08 -1.11
CA VAL A 5 -6.82 -8.73 -1.64
C VAL A 5 -7.39 -7.72 -0.64
N ALA A 6 -6.60 -6.72 -0.31
CA ALA A 6 -6.95 -5.71 0.68
C ALA A 6 -6.55 -4.30 0.22
N PHE A 7 -7.29 -3.32 0.71
CA PHE A 7 -6.96 -1.91 0.58
C PHE A 7 -6.11 -1.45 1.74
N TYR A 8 -5.09 -0.68 1.41
CA TYR A 8 -4.23 0.04 2.34
C TYR A 8 -4.25 1.51 2.01
N GLU A 9 -4.24 2.35 3.04
CA GLU A 9 -3.82 3.74 2.89
C GLU A 9 -2.30 3.77 2.80
N ILE A 10 -1.77 4.33 1.72
CA ILE A 10 -0.34 4.40 1.49
C ILE A 10 0.22 5.76 1.92
N GLY A 11 1.47 5.74 2.35
CA GLY A 11 2.21 6.94 2.72
C GLY A 11 3.70 6.72 2.57
N ARG A 12 4.44 7.80 2.81
CA ARG A 12 5.89 7.79 2.83
C ARG A 12 6.34 8.28 4.20
N GLU A 13 7.09 7.45 4.90
CA GLU A 13 7.55 7.69 6.27
C GLU A 13 9.05 7.98 6.29
N PHE A 14 9.47 8.83 7.22
CA PHE A 14 10.87 9.16 7.41
C PHE A 14 11.61 8.01 8.12
N GLY A 15 12.66 7.50 7.48
CA GLY A 15 13.53 6.45 8.00
C GLY A 15 14.43 6.98 9.10
N ARG A 16 15.52 7.63 8.71
CA ARG A 16 16.50 8.29 9.59
C ARG A 16 17.19 9.44 8.87
N ALA A 17 17.82 10.30 9.67
CA ALA A 17 18.60 11.45 9.19
C ALA A 17 20.05 11.08 8.80
N GLU A 18 20.55 9.93 9.25
CA GLU A 18 21.91 9.46 8.93
C GLU A 18 22.04 9.27 7.41
N GLU A 19 23.10 9.87 6.83
CA GLU A 19 23.43 9.88 5.39
C GLU A 19 22.39 10.51 4.43
N GLY A 20 21.87 11.69 4.77
CA GLY A 20 21.13 12.51 3.80
C GLY A 20 19.61 12.35 3.83
N GLY A 21 19.08 11.62 4.82
CA GLY A 21 17.65 11.52 5.05
C GLY A 21 16.97 10.62 4.02
N TRP A 22 16.49 9.45 4.45
CA TRP A 22 15.78 8.55 3.56
C TRP A 22 14.34 8.33 4.01
N TYR A 23 13.48 7.99 3.05
CA TYR A 23 12.08 7.71 3.27
C TYR A 23 11.74 6.31 2.77
N TYR A 24 10.77 5.67 3.40
CA TYR A 24 10.23 4.38 2.95
C TYR A 24 8.73 4.45 2.72
N ASP A 25 8.28 3.59 1.81
CA ASP A 25 6.87 3.38 1.57
C ASP A 25 6.25 2.64 2.75
N SER A 26 5.09 3.11 3.17
CA SER A 26 4.31 2.51 4.23
C SER A 26 2.87 2.31 3.78
N GLY A 27 2.19 1.38 4.43
CA GLY A 27 0.77 1.15 4.25
C GLY A 27 0.10 0.83 5.56
N ARG A 28 -1.09 1.38 5.78
CA ARG A 28 -1.99 1.01 6.88
C ARG A 28 -3.18 0.25 6.34
N PHE A 29 -3.48 -0.91 6.91
CA PHE A 29 -4.62 -1.73 6.51
C PHE A 29 -5.93 -0.95 6.69
N VAL A 30 -6.79 -0.99 5.68
CA VAL A 30 -8.12 -0.38 5.72
C VAL A 30 -9.20 -1.45 5.74
N ARG A 31 -9.18 -2.36 4.77
CA ARG A 31 -10.15 -3.47 4.68
C ARG A 31 -9.72 -4.53 3.67
N ALA A 32 -10.14 -5.76 3.90
CA ALA A 32 -10.16 -6.78 2.86
C ALA A 32 -11.29 -6.49 1.84
N ILE A 33 -11.04 -6.82 0.58
CA ILE A 33 -12.01 -6.64 -0.51
C ILE A 33 -12.39 -7.95 -1.20
N GLY A 34 -11.61 -9.02 -1.01
CA GLY A 34 -11.95 -10.33 -1.54
C GLY A 34 -10.93 -11.43 -1.23
N PHE A 35 -11.40 -12.66 -1.31
CA PHE A 35 -10.61 -13.89 -1.21
C PHE A 35 -10.58 -14.56 -2.59
N TYR A 36 -9.40 -14.95 -3.04
CA TYR A 36 -9.18 -15.50 -4.37
C TYR A 36 -8.44 -16.84 -4.27
N LEU A 37 -8.84 -17.82 -5.09
CA LEU A 37 -8.25 -19.16 -5.09
C LEU A 37 -7.00 -19.28 -5.98
N THR A 38 -6.88 -18.36 -6.94
CA THR A 38 -5.77 -18.32 -7.90
C THR A 38 -5.10 -16.96 -7.87
N ASP A 39 -3.80 -16.96 -8.14
CA ASP A 39 -3.00 -15.73 -8.16
C ASP A 39 -3.38 -14.85 -9.35
N ASP A 40 -3.77 -15.44 -10.48
CA ASP A 40 -4.28 -14.70 -11.64
C ASP A 40 -5.56 -13.93 -11.34
N ALA A 41 -6.49 -14.53 -10.59
CA ALA A 41 -7.72 -13.87 -10.19
C ALA A 41 -7.44 -12.74 -9.18
N ALA A 42 -6.59 -13.00 -8.19
CA ALA A 42 -6.15 -12.00 -7.22
C ALA A 42 -5.46 -10.81 -7.91
N MET A 43 -4.53 -11.08 -8.82
CA MET A 43 -3.79 -10.06 -9.56
C MET A 43 -4.71 -9.26 -10.49
N THR A 44 -5.69 -9.91 -11.11
CA THR A 44 -6.70 -9.21 -11.91
C THR A 44 -7.56 -8.28 -11.05
N ALA A 45 -7.95 -8.71 -9.85
CA ALA A 45 -8.67 -7.86 -8.91
C ALA A 45 -7.82 -6.67 -8.44
N VAL A 46 -6.56 -6.91 -8.06
CA VAL A 46 -5.59 -5.87 -7.69
C VAL A 46 -5.46 -4.83 -8.81
N ARG A 47 -5.22 -5.26 -10.06
CA ARG A 47 -5.08 -4.36 -11.21
C ARG A 47 -6.33 -3.52 -11.46
N ARG A 48 -7.51 -4.14 -11.43
CA ARG A 48 -8.79 -3.43 -11.63
C ARG A 48 -9.05 -2.43 -10.52
N ALA A 49 -8.84 -2.82 -9.28
CA ALA A 49 -9.05 -1.96 -8.13
C ALA A 49 -8.08 -0.77 -8.13
N ASN A 50 -6.79 -1.01 -8.40
CA ASN A 50 -5.80 0.06 -8.50
C ASN A 50 -6.10 1.02 -9.66
N ARG A 51 -6.54 0.53 -10.83
CA ARG A 51 -6.97 1.39 -11.94
C ARG A 51 -8.15 2.30 -11.56
N LEU A 52 -9.12 1.79 -10.80
CA LEU A 52 -10.24 2.58 -10.31
C LEU A 52 -9.77 3.62 -9.27
N LEU A 53 -8.96 3.19 -8.31
CA LEU A 53 -8.36 4.03 -7.29
C LEU A 53 -7.54 5.18 -7.89
N ASP A 54 -6.75 4.93 -8.93
CA ASP A 54 -5.98 5.96 -9.63
C ASP A 54 -6.90 7.03 -10.24
N ARG A 55 -8.05 6.64 -10.80
CA ARG A 55 -9.05 7.56 -11.35
C ARG A 55 -9.79 8.36 -10.29
N LEU A 56 -10.21 7.69 -9.21
CA LEU A 56 -10.97 8.32 -8.12
C LEU A 56 -10.13 9.31 -7.33
N GLN A 57 -8.84 9.03 -7.20
CA GLN A 57 -7.92 9.80 -6.36
C GLN A 57 -7.01 10.74 -7.17
N ARG A 58 -7.30 10.97 -8.45
CA ARG A 58 -6.48 11.81 -9.34
C ARG A 58 -6.24 13.23 -8.81
N HIS A 59 -7.17 13.75 -8.01
CA HIS A 59 -7.12 15.08 -7.40
C HIS A 59 -6.32 15.12 -6.09
N ARG A 60 -5.99 13.96 -5.53
CA ARG A 60 -5.19 13.87 -4.31
C ARG A 60 -3.72 14.08 -4.64
N ARG A 61 -2.97 14.66 -3.72
CA ARG A 61 -1.51 14.79 -3.88
C ARG A 61 -0.85 13.41 -3.91
N THR A 62 0.32 13.34 -4.54
CA THR A 62 1.17 12.14 -4.49
C THR A 62 1.80 12.00 -3.10
N VAL A 63 2.20 10.78 -2.75
CA VAL A 63 2.84 10.50 -1.45
C VAL A 63 4.20 11.20 -1.28
N ASP A 64 4.83 11.62 -2.39
CA ASP A 64 6.08 12.37 -2.40
C ASP A 64 5.92 13.87 -2.14
N SER A 65 4.68 14.36 -2.11
CA SER A 65 4.43 15.77 -1.84
C SER A 65 4.61 16.07 -0.34
N VAL A 66 5.37 17.12 -0.02
CA VAL A 66 5.49 17.63 1.36
C VAL A 66 4.13 18.05 1.95
N LEU A 67 3.17 18.41 1.09
CA LEU A 67 1.81 18.77 1.48
C LEU A 67 0.84 17.57 1.44
N TYR A 68 1.34 16.35 1.32
CA TYR A 68 0.53 15.14 1.38
C TYR A 68 -0.03 14.97 2.79
N ASN A 69 -1.35 14.73 2.88
CA ASN A 69 -2.08 14.63 4.14
C ASN A 69 -2.93 13.36 4.21
N GLY A 70 -2.50 12.30 3.53
CA GLY A 70 -3.24 11.04 3.46
C GLY A 70 -4.25 10.95 2.31
N GLY A 71 -5.04 9.89 2.32
CA GLY A 71 -6.13 9.67 1.36
C GLY A 71 -5.68 9.14 -0.01
N ARG A 72 -4.45 8.60 -0.12
CA ARG A 72 -4.06 7.71 -1.22
C ARG A 72 -4.19 6.26 -0.75
N TYR A 73 -4.94 5.47 -1.51
CA TYR A 73 -5.16 4.06 -1.27
C TYR A 73 -4.61 3.21 -2.42
N ARG A 74 -4.14 2.01 -2.08
CA ARG A 74 -3.72 0.97 -3.03
C ARG A 74 -4.27 -0.39 -2.60
N ALA A 75 -4.50 -1.23 -3.61
CA ALA A 75 -4.82 -2.64 -3.43
C ALA A 75 -3.55 -3.49 -3.50
N PHE A 76 -3.41 -4.43 -2.57
CA PHE A 76 -2.33 -5.41 -2.52
C PHE A 76 -2.91 -6.81 -2.30
N SER A 77 -2.21 -7.83 -2.79
CA SER A 77 -2.53 -9.25 -2.54
C SER A 77 -1.55 -9.85 -1.55
N PHE A 78 -2.06 -10.61 -0.59
CA PHE A 78 -1.26 -11.29 0.43
C PHE A 78 -1.57 -12.78 0.45
N THR A 79 -0.52 -13.58 0.59
CA THR A 79 -0.62 -14.97 1.01
C THR A 79 -0.77 -14.98 2.52
N GLY A 80 -1.94 -15.39 3.01
CA GLY A 80 -2.26 -15.32 4.43
C GLY A 80 -2.92 -14.00 4.84
N LEU A 81 -2.98 -13.76 6.15
CA LEU A 81 -3.71 -12.63 6.73
C LEU A 81 -2.94 -11.33 6.43
N PRO A 82 -3.58 -10.30 5.82
CA PRO A 82 -2.91 -9.04 5.53
C PRO A 82 -2.41 -8.37 6.81
N PRO A 83 -1.16 -7.89 6.87
CA PRO A 83 -0.62 -7.25 8.07
C PRO A 83 -1.33 -5.93 8.35
N GLU A 84 -1.51 -5.55 9.62
CA GLU A 84 -2.17 -4.27 9.97
C GLU A 84 -1.44 -3.04 9.40
N ARG A 85 -0.12 -3.18 9.22
CA ARG A 85 0.77 -2.16 8.66
C ARG A 85 1.92 -2.82 7.92
N PHE A 86 2.41 -2.18 6.88
CA PHE A 86 3.72 -2.48 6.32
C PHE A 86 4.57 -1.20 6.17
N PRO A 87 5.91 -1.31 6.26
CA PRO A 87 6.59 -2.45 6.88
C PRO A 87 6.19 -2.56 8.36
N GLU A 88 6.19 -3.77 8.92
CA GLU A 88 5.81 -4.00 10.34
C GLU A 88 6.75 -3.26 11.30
N ARG A 89 8.02 -3.15 10.91
CA ARG A 89 9.06 -2.41 11.60
C ARG A 89 9.69 -1.44 10.63
N ARG A 90 10.14 -0.30 11.17
CA ARG A 90 10.93 0.66 10.40
C ARG A 90 12.15 -0.06 9.79
N PRO A 91 12.41 0.08 8.48
CA PRO A 91 13.60 -0.50 7.88
C PRO A 91 14.87 0.08 8.51
N HIS A 92 15.92 -0.73 8.59
CA HIS A 92 17.26 -0.30 8.97
C HIS A 92 18.17 -0.70 7.82
N TYR A 93 18.90 0.28 7.29
CA TYR A 93 19.95 0.04 6.30
C TYR A 93 21.27 0.29 7.03
N GLU A 94 22.16 -0.71 7.00
CA GLU A 94 23.55 -0.61 7.45
C GLU A 94 24.47 -0.27 6.27
#